data_AF-A0ABD1ZHT0-F1
#
_entry.id   AF-A0ABD1ZHT0-F1
#
_cell.length_a   1.000
_cell.length_b   1.000
_cell.length_c   1.000
_cell.angle_alpha   90.00
_cell.angle_beta   90.00
_cell.angle_gamma   90.00
#
_symmetry.space_group_name_H-M   'P 1'
#
loop_
_entity.id
_entity.type
_entity.pdbx_description
1 polymer ?
#
loop_
_entity_poly.entity_id
_entity_poly.type
_entity_poly.pdbx_seq_one_letter_code
_entity_poly.pdbx_strand_id
1 'polypeptide(L)'
;MVEALLELKKMEWEEYESQTTREHMISTEVRWGRIAKSLKEKNCATYASQCHGKWEVVVGGYRKIKDHNNRSGNAPFSSLSKIERKDSKLPLEFSDKWIEILDFFYRQRANISPPCMAKSGDIGVGSPGIAEITVDVEPVREEASAVERGHTFGNERIVREVEEKRHQRESKKLKWLEEQAVSNKRWQEEIENRQNDRMRVLMTMSTTLLCIQLALERANLVPSFNSLTTEDIHMEDAEVETDPILMWALAIQLASIVVASFAF
;
A
#
# COMPACT_ATOMS: atom_id res chain seq x y z
N MET A 1 -20.33 -6.96 2.37
CA MET A 1 -18.86 -6.88 2.54
C MET A 1 -18.10 -7.22 1.26
N VAL A 2 -18.22 -8.42 0.68
CA VAL A 2 -17.44 -8.81 -0.53
C VAL A 2 -17.72 -7.86 -1.71
N GLU A 3 -18.98 -7.47 -1.92
CA GLU A 3 -19.35 -6.49 -2.95
C GLU A 3 -18.62 -5.15 -2.75
N ALA A 4 -18.65 -4.57 -1.55
CA ALA A 4 -17.92 -3.35 -1.22
C ALA A 4 -16.39 -3.50 -1.40
N LEU A 5 -15.83 -4.69 -1.13
CA LEU A 5 -14.41 -5.00 -1.35
C LEU A 5 -14.08 -5.00 -2.85
N LEU A 6 -14.92 -5.62 -3.68
CA LEU A 6 -14.76 -5.63 -5.14
C LEU A 6 -14.86 -4.23 -5.74
N GLU A 7 -15.83 -3.42 -5.28
CA GLU A 7 -15.98 -2.01 -5.70
C GLU A 7 -14.76 -1.16 -5.33
N LEU A 8 -14.28 -1.27 -4.09
CA LEU A 8 -13.08 -0.53 -3.64
C LEU A 8 -11.84 -0.96 -4.43
N LYS A 9 -11.72 -2.25 -4.76
CA LYS A 9 -10.65 -2.73 -5.63
C LYS A 9 -10.76 -2.20 -7.05
N LYS A 10 -11.98 -1.96 -7.53
CA LYS A 10 -12.23 -1.40 -8.86
C LYS A 10 -11.77 0.05 -8.91
N MET A 11 -12.15 0.83 -7.91
CA MET A 11 -11.70 2.22 -7.78
C MET A 11 -10.18 2.33 -7.61
N GLU A 12 -9.55 1.48 -6.79
CA GLU A 12 -8.07 1.47 -6.66
C GLU A 12 -7.37 1.17 -7.99
N TRP A 13 -7.97 0.31 -8.82
CA TRP A 13 -7.44 -0.01 -10.14
C TRP A 13 -7.58 1.15 -11.12
N GLU A 14 -8.76 1.77 -11.19
CA GLU A 14 -9.01 2.94 -12.03
C GLU A 14 -8.09 4.12 -11.64
N GLU A 15 -7.88 4.32 -10.33
CA GLU A 15 -6.93 5.30 -9.81
C GLU A 15 -5.50 4.96 -10.26
N TYR A 16 -5.07 3.70 -10.10
CA TYR A 16 -3.75 3.25 -10.52
C TYR A 16 -3.50 3.42 -12.03
N GLU A 17 -4.50 3.15 -12.86
CA GLU A 17 -4.42 3.31 -14.32
C GLU A 17 -4.34 4.78 -14.74
N SER A 18 -4.93 5.69 -13.95
CA SER A 18 -4.91 7.14 -14.19
C SER A 18 -3.61 7.85 -13.74
N GLN A 19 -2.86 7.24 -12.82
CA GLN A 19 -1.66 7.87 -12.24
C GLN A 19 -0.46 7.81 -13.19
N THR A 20 0.42 8.81 -13.12
CA THR A 20 1.68 8.80 -13.86
C THR A 20 2.70 7.86 -13.20
N THR A 21 3.69 7.38 -13.97
CA THR A 21 4.62 6.28 -13.61
C THR A 21 5.36 6.43 -12.26
N ARG A 22 5.41 7.62 -11.67
CA ARG A 22 6.12 7.88 -10.41
C ARG A 22 5.35 7.45 -9.15
N GLU A 23 4.02 7.40 -9.19
CA GLU A 23 3.18 7.01 -8.04
C GLU A 23 2.95 5.49 -7.93
N HIS A 24 3.47 4.72 -8.89
CA HIS A 24 3.27 3.28 -8.97
C HIS A 24 3.97 2.46 -7.85
N MET A 25 4.84 3.10 -7.05
CA MET A 25 5.68 2.45 -6.04
C MET A 25 5.02 2.30 -4.65
N ILE A 26 3.70 2.39 -4.55
CA ILE A 26 3.00 2.13 -3.29
C ILE A 26 3.05 0.62 -2.98
N SER A 27 3.58 0.26 -1.81
CA SER A 27 3.67 -1.14 -1.37
C SER A 27 2.29 -1.79 -1.22
N THR A 28 2.25 -3.11 -1.41
CA THR A 28 1.03 -3.91 -1.32
C THR A 28 0.34 -3.74 0.04
N GLU A 29 1.11 -3.67 1.14
CA GLU A 29 0.60 -3.47 2.49
C GLU A 29 -0.13 -2.13 2.63
N VAL A 30 0.42 -1.06 2.07
CA VAL A 30 -0.19 0.27 2.12
C VAL A 30 -1.49 0.30 1.33
N ARG A 31 -1.53 -0.35 0.15
CA ARG A 31 -2.76 -0.46 -0.67
C ARG A 31 -3.88 -1.17 0.10
N TRP A 32 -3.57 -2.30 0.71
CA TRP A 32 -4.55 -3.03 1.53
C TRP A 32 -4.95 -2.26 2.79
N GLY A 33 -4.04 -1.47 3.37
CA GLY A 33 -4.34 -0.54 4.45
C GLY A 33 -5.40 0.50 4.06
N ARG A 34 -5.26 1.13 2.87
CA ARG A 34 -6.25 2.10 2.35
C ARG A 34 -7.63 1.46 2.13
N ILE A 35 -7.66 0.26 1.54
CA ILE A 35 -8.91 -0.48 1.31
C ILE A 35 -9.57 -0.86 2.63
N ALA A 36 -8.81 -1.36 3.61
CA ALA A 36 -9.34 -1.70 4.93
C ALA A 36 -9.90 -0.48 5.66
N LYS A 37 -9.23 0.67 5.57
CA LYS A 37 -9.74 1.94 6.11
C LYS A 37 -11.08 2.31 5.47
N SER A 38 -11.17 2.26 4.14
CA SER A 38 -12.40 2.57 3.39
C SER A 38 -13.54 1.60 3.70
N LEU A 39 -13.24 0.31 3.90
CA LEU A 39 -14.24 -0.68 4.34
C LEU A 39 -14.73 -0.41 5.77
N LYS A 40 -13.84 0.04 6.66
CA LYS A 40 -14.20 0.42 8.03
C LYS A 40 -15.17 1.60 8.03
N GLU A 41 -14.98 2.59 7.16
CA GLU A 41 -15.90 3.72 6.97
C GLU A 41 -17.28 3.26 6.47
N LYS A 42 -17.34 2.19 5.67
CA LYS A 42 -18.59 1.54 5.23
C LYS A 42 -19.18 0.54 6.26
N ASN A 43 -18.79 0.63 7.53
CA ASN A 43 -19.19 -0.30 8.61
C ASN A 43 -18.86 -1.79 8.33
N CYS A 44 -17.94 -2.07 7.42
CA CYS A 44 -17.42 -3.40 7.12
C CYS A 44 -16.06 -3.60 7.82
N ALA A 45 -16.05 -3.48 9.15
CA ALA A 45 -14.82 -3.49 9.96
C ALA A 45 -14.00 -4.77 9.72
N THR A 46 -12.84 -4.63 9.08
CA THR A 46 -11.90 -5.71 8.78
C THR A 46 -10.47 -5.20 8.74
N TYR A 47 -9.51 -6.05 9.12
CA TYR A 47 -8.08 -5.73 9.00
C TYR A 47 -7.61 -5.89 7.54
N ALA A 48 -6.53 -5.21 7.17
CA ALA A 48 -5.92 -5.30 5.84
C ALA A 48 -5.62 -6.76 5.43
N SER A 49 -5.11 -7.57 6.34
CA SER A 49 -4.84 -9.00 6.12
C SER A 49 -6.10 -9.81 5.82
N GLN A 50 -7.21 -9.52 6.50
CA GLN A 50 -8.50 -10.17 6.25
C GLN A 50 -9.09 -9.76 4.91
N CYS A 51 -8.96 -8.49 4.52
CA CYS A 51 -9.37 -7.98 3.21
C CYS A 51 -8.61 -8.71 2.09
N HIS A 52 -7.28 -8.78 2.23
CA HIS A 52 -6.41 -9.48 1.29
C HIS A 52 -6.76 -10.97 1.19
N GLY A 53 -6.91 -11.67 2.32
CA GLY A 53 -7.30 -13.09 2.32
C GLY A 53 -8.66 -13.33 1.67
N LYS A 54 -9.66 -12.47 1.93
CA LYS A 54 -10.98 -12.55 1.28
C LYS A 54 -10.89 -12.30 -0.21
N TRP A 55 -10.09 -11.34 -0.64
CA TRP A 55 -9.83 -11.09 -2.05
C TRP A 55 -9.24 -12.32 -2.76
N GLU A 56 -8.21 -12.94 -2.17
CA GLU A 56 -7.59 -14.15 -2.74
C GLU A 56 -8.59 -15.31 -2.86
N VAL A 57 -9.48 -15.50 -1.88
CA VAL A 57 -10.55 -16.50 -1.95
C VAL A 57 -11.52 -16.22 -3.09
N VAL A 58 -11.97 -14.97 -3.24
CA VAL A 58 -12.91 -14.55 -4.29
C VAL A 58 -12.28 -14.72 -5.68
N VAL A 59 -11.05 -14.24 -5.86
CA VAL A 59 -10.30 -14.38 -7.10
C VAL A 59 -10.03 -15.86 -7.41
N GLY A 60 -9.66 -16.67 -6.42
CA GLY A 60 -9.48 -18.11 -6.59
C GLY A 60 -10.76 -18.82 -7.02
N GLY A 61 -11.90 -18.45 -6.45
CA GLY A 61 -13.22 -18.93 -6.86
C GLY A 61 -13.55 -18.57 -8.31
N TYR A 62 -13.33 -17.30 -8.69
CA TYR A 62 -13.53 -16.82 -10.06
C TYR A 62 -12.64 -17.56 -11.07
N ARG A 63 -11.35 -17.79 -10.77
CA ARG A 63 -10.46 -18.55 -11.67
C ARG A 63 -11.00 -19.95 -11.93
N LYS A 64 -11.47 -20.65 -10.90
CA LYS A 64 -12.11 -21.99 -11.06
C LYS A 64 -13.34 -21.93 -11.95
N ILE A 65 -14.19 -20.91 -11.78
CA ILE A 65 -15.39 -20.70 -12.62
C ILE A 65 -14.98 -20.45 -14.08
N LYS A 66 -14.01 -19.58 -14.32
CA LYS A 66 -13.51 -19.26 -15.67
C LYS A 66 -12.89 -20.48 -16.34
N ASP A 67 -12.06 -21.22 -15.62
CA ASP A 67 -11.44 -22.46 -16.11
C ASP A 67 -12.49 -23.53 -16.43
N HIS A 68 -13.57 -23.61 -15.64
CA HIS A 68 -14.68 -24.52 -15.92
C HIS A 68 -15.45 -24.12 -17.19
N ASN A 69 -15.83 -22.84 -17.31
CA ASN A 69 -16.57 -22.33 -18.46
C ASN A 69 -15.76 -22.38 -19.76
N ASN A 70 -14.43 -22.29 -19.69
CA ASN A 70 -13.54 -22.37 -20.86
C ASN A 70 -13.36 -23.79 -21.41
N ARG A 71 -13.73 -24.84 -20.66
CA ARG A 71 -13.61 -26.22 -21.13
C ARG A 71 -14.77 -26.56 -22.06
N SER A 72 -14.44 -27.11 -23.22
CA SER A 72 -15.41 -27.53 -24.22
C SER A 72 -16.35 -28.60 -23.66
N GLY A 73 -17.65 -28.45 -23.88
CA GLY A 73 -18.68 -29.39 -23.42
C GLY A 73 -19.21 -29.15 -22.01
N ASN A 74 -18.64 -28.20 -21.24
CA ASN A 74 -19.19 -27.80 -19.96
C ASN A 74 -20.32 -26.78 -20.14
N ALA A 75 -21.37 -26.92 -19.33
CA ALA A 75 -22.41 -25.90 -19.22
C ALA A 75 -21.86 -24.67 -18.46
N PRO A 76 -22.31 -23.45 -18.76
CA PRO A 76 -21.87 -22.25 -18.05
C PRO A 76 -22.26 -22.33 -16.57
N PHE A 77 -21.39 -21.82 -15.68
CA PHE A 77 -21.59 -21.80 -14.22
C PHE A 77 -22.97 -21.31 -13.78
N SER A 78 -23.50 -20.28 -14.45
CA SER A 78 -24.82 -19.70 -14.16
C SER A 78 -25.97 -20.67 -14.40
N SER A 79 -25.80 -21.67 -15.28
CA SER A 79 -26.80 -22.71 -15.55
C SER A 79 -26.68 -23.95 -14.64
N LEU A 80 -25.58 -24.09 -13.90
CA LEU A 80 -25.36 -25.25 -13.03
C LEU A 80 -26.19 -25.16 -11.74
N SER A 81 -26.81 -26.27 -11.37
CA SER A 81 -27.42 -26.48 -10.07
C SER A 81 -26.38 -26.56 -8.94
N LYS A 82 -26.81 -26.41 -7.68
CA LYS A 82 -25.91 -26.52 -6.51
C LYS A 82 -25.20 -27.88 -6.43
N ILE A 83 -25.85 -28.96 -6.86
CA ILE A 83 -25.29 -30.32 -6.86
C ILE A 83 -24.17 -30.40 -7.89
N GLU A 84 -24.44 -29.98 -9.14
CA GLU A 84 -23.43 -29.99 -10.21
C GLU A 84 -22.22 -29.10 -9.89
N ARG A 85 -22.45 -27.96 -9.23
CA ARG A 85 -21.36 -27.08 -8.73
C ARG A 85 -20.49 -27.81 -7.71
N LYS A 86 -21.10 -28.54 -6.77
CA LYS A 86 -20.38 -29.32 -5.77
C LYS A 86 -19.55 -30.43 -6.41
N ASP A 87 -20.14 -31.17 -7.35
CA ASP A 87 -19.48 -32.26 -8.07
C ASP A 87 -18.30 -31.76 -8.90
N SER A 88 -18.44 -30.56 -9.48
CA SER A 88 -17.38 -29.87 -10.22
C SER A 88 -16.36 -29.14 -9.34
N LYS A 89 -16.47 -29.21 -8.00
CA LYS A 89 -15.63 -28.50 -7.01
C LYS A 89 -15.62 -26.97 -7.22
N LEU A 90 -16.72 -26.42 -7.71
CA LEU A 90 -16.94 -24.99 -7.90
C LEU A 90 -17.47 -24.33 -6.62
N PRO A 91 -17.32 -23.01 -6.46
CA PRO A 91 -17.98 -22.29 -5.37
C PRO A 91 -19.49 -22.51 -5.43
N LEU A 92 -20.09 -22.91 -4.30
CA LEU A 92 -21.54 -23.13 -4.21
C LEU A 92 -22.30 -21.82 -4.44
N GLU A 93 -21.79 -20.74 -3.84
CA GLU A 93 -22.33 -19.39 -3.95
C GLU A 93 -21.28 -18.49 -4.58
N PHE A 94 -21.64 -17.88 -5.70
CA PHE A 94 -20.86 -16.85 -6.38
C PHE A 94 -21.84 -15.97 -7.14
N SER A 95 -21.87 -14.69 -6.83
CA SER A 95 -22.81 -13.75 -7.45
C SER A 95 -22.40 -13.43 -8.88
N ASP A 96 -23.36 -13.38 -9.81
CA ASP A 96 -23.10 -13.00 -11.21
C ASP A 96 -22.48 -11.60 -11.30
N LYS A 97 -22.90 -10.66 -10.43
CA LYS A 97 -22.29 -9.33 -10.33
C LYS A 97 -20.79 -9.40 -10.03
N TRP A 98 -20.35 -10.36 -9.21
CA TRP A 98 -18.94 -10.52 -8.90
C TRP A 98 -18.16 -11.03 -10.11
N ILE A 99 -18.77 -11.93 -10.91
CA ILE A 99 -18.20 -12.42 -12.16
C ILE A 99 -18.02 -11.25 -13.12
N GLU A 100 -19.03 -10.39 -13.29
CA GLU A 100 -18.97 -9.22 -14.18
C GLU A 100 -17.84 -8.25 -13.78
N ILE A 101 -17.75 -7.91 -12.49
CA ILE A 101 -16.70 -7.02 -11.98
C ILE A 101 -15.31 -7.65 -12.19
N LEU A 102 -15.15 -8.95 -11.92
CA LEU A 102 -13.89 -9.65 -12.11
C LEU A 102 -13.53 -9.80 -13.60
N ASP A 103 -14.50 -10.07 -14.46
CA ASP A 103 -14.32 -10.07 -15.91
C ASP A 103 -13.77 -8.73 -16.40
N PHE A 104 -14.26 -7.60 -15.88
CA PHE A 104 -13.72 -6.28 -16.21
C PHE A 104 -12.21 -6.18 -15.91
N PHE A 105 -11.78 -6.56 -14.70
CA PHE A 105 -10.35 -6.55 -14.33
C PHE A 105 -9.49 -7.44 -15.23
N TYR A 106 -9.99 -8.64 -15.56
CA TYR A 106 -9.20 -9.63 -16.29
C TYR A 106 -9.28 -9.50 -17.81
N ARG A 107 -10.29 -8.83 -18.37
CA ARG A 107 -10.37 -8.49 -19.80
C ARG A 107 -9.36 -7.40 -20.17
N GLN A 108 -9.22 -6.38 -19.33
CA GLN A 108 -8.25 -5.29 -19.52
C GLN A 108 -6.80 -5.81 -19.55
N ARG A 109 -6.50 -6.88 -18.80
CA ARG A 109 -5.18 -7.51 -18.77
C ARG A 109 -4.89 -8.47 -19.93
N ALA A 110 -5.82 -8.71 -20.86
CA ALA A 110 -5.58 -9.65 -21.97
C ALA A 110 -4.42 -9.24 -22.89
N ASN A 111 -4.05 -7.95 -22.90
CA ASN A 111 -2.91 -7.43 -23.66
C ASN A 111 -1.60 -7.33 -22.85
N ILE A 112 -1.64 -7.63 -21.55
CA ILE A 112 -0.46 -7.68 -20.69
C ILE A 112 -0.28 -9.14 -20.35
N SER A 113 0.60 -9.83 -21.08
CA SER A 113 1.00 -11.21 -20.76
C SER A 113 1.16 -11.32 -19.24
N PRO A 114 0.47 -12.26 -18.56
CA PRO A 114 0.63 -12.44 -17.14
C PRO A 114 2.13 -12.55 -16.84
N PRO A 115 2.67 -11.86 -15.81
CA PRO A 115 4.00 -12.17 -15.33
C PRO A 115 4.01 -13.67 -15.11
N CYS A 116 4.86 -14.38 -15.85
CA CYS A 116 4.93 -15.83 -15.74
C CYS A 116 5.36 -16.14 -14.31
N MET A 117 4.39 -16.38 -13.44
CA MET A 117 4.63 -16.84 -12.09
C MET A 117 5.03 -18.29 -12.25
N ALA A 118 6.33 -18.50 -12.50
CA ALA A 118 6.97 -19.77 -12.32
C ALA A 118 6.51 -20.31 -10.98
N LYS A 119 5.90 -21.49 -11.02
CA LYS A 119 5.38 -22.23 -9.86
C LYS A 119 6.47 -22.30 -8.78
N SER A 120 6.44 -21.38 -7.81
CA SER A 120 7.09 -21.61 -6.53
C SER A 120 6.30 -22.70 -5.83
N GLY A 121 7.01 -23.79 -5.54
CA GLY A 121 6.45 -25.02 -5.02
C GLY A 121 5.54 -24.83 -3.81
N ASP A 122 4.40 -25.50 -3.89
CA ASP A 122 3.82 -26.34 -2.85
C ASP A 122 4.30 -26.05 -1.42
N ILE A 123 3.68 -25.05 -0.80
CA ILE A 123 3.62 -24.96 0.67
C ILE A 123 2.18 -25.26 1.02
N GLY A 124 1.93 -26.51 1.42
CA GLY A 124 0.68 -26.95 2.02
C GLY A 124 0.40 -26.17 3.29
N VAL A 125 -0.42 -25.13 3.18
CA VAL A 125 -1.00 -24.44 4.33
C VAL A 125 -2.27 -25.20 4.71
N GLY A 126 -2.11 -26.11 5.68
CA GLY A 126 -3.21 -26.72 6.40
C GLY A 126 -4.04 -25.65 7.10
N SER A 127 -5.36 -25.69 6.87
CA SER A 127 -6.35 -24.93 7.63
C SER A 127 -6.36 -25.41 9.08
N PRO A 128 -6.29 -24.55 10.11
CA PRO A 128 -6.52 -24.96 11.48
C PRO A 128 -8.02 -25.12 11.69
N GLY A 129 -8.49 -26.36 11.60
CA GLY A 129 -9.78 -26.77 12.15
C GLY A 129 -9.67 -26.81 13.67
N ILE A 130 -10.41 -25.95 14.34
CA ILE A 130 -10.63 -26.01 15.79
C ILE A 130 -11.56 -27.20 16.04
N ALA A 131 -10.98 -28.35 16.34
CA ALA A 131 -11.68 -29.47 16.95
C ALA A 131 -11.14 -29.59 18.38
N GLU A 132 -12.03 -29.32 19.33
CA GLU A 132 -11.85 -29.54 20.75
C GLU A 132 -11.74 -31.06 20.98
N ILE A 133 -10.53 -31.54 21.22
CA ILE A 133 -10.22 -32.94 21.54
C ILE A 133 -9.88 -33.00 23.03
N THR A 134 -10.84 -33.45 23.83
CA THR A 134 -10.61 -33.96 25.18
C THR A 134 -9.84 -35.28 25.08
N VAL A 135 -8.59 -35.30 25.52
CA VAL A 135 -7.77 -36.51 25.61
C VAL A 135 -7.76 -36.97 27.07
N ASP A 136 -8.38 -38.10 27.33
CA ASP A 136 -8.17 -38.87 28.56
C ASP A 136 -6.72 -39.36 28.61
N VAL A 137 -6.04 -39.00 29.69
CA VAL A 137 -4.65 -39.37 29.96
C VAL A 137 -4.66 -40.76 30.63
N GLU A 138 -4.35 -41.79 29.86
CA GLU A 138 -3.87 -43.05 30.42
C GLU A 138 -2.36 -42.96 30.73
N PRO A 139 -1.90 -43.45 31.90
CA PRO A 139 -0.49 -43.43 32.26
C PRO A 139 0.25 -44.53 31.49
N VAL A 140 1.10 -44.11 30.56
CA VAL A 140 1.99 -45.00 29.80
C VAL A 140 3.06 -45.56 30.73
N ARG A 141 3.04 -46.89 30.82
CA ARG A 141 3.98 -47.76 31.52
C ARG A 141 5.40 -47.61 30.95
N GLU A 142 6.32 -47.29 31.84
CA GLU A 142 7.77 -47.25 31.65
C GLU A 142 8.28 -48.65 31.29
N GLU A 143 8.59 -48.89 30.01
CA GLU A 143 9.47 -49.98 29.60
C GLU A 143 10.73 -49.38 28.97
N ALA A 144 11.73 -49.19 29.83
CA ALA A 144 13.10 -48.99 29.42
C ALA A 144 13.61 -50.26 28.72
N SER A 145 13.99 -50.15 27.45
CA SER A 145 14.72 -51.22 26.75
C SER A 145 15.71 -50.65 25.73
N ALA A 146 16.92 -50.39 26.24
CA ALA A 146 18.20 -50.78 25.64
C ALA A 146 18.30 -50.86 24.10
N VAL A 147 18.25 -49.72 23.39
CA VAL A 147 18.81 -49.58 22.03
C VAL A 147 19.51 -48.22 21.89
N GLU A 148 20.40 -47.89 22.81
CA GLU A 148 21.30 -46.74 22.69
C GLU A 148 22.73 -47.25 22.54
N ARG A 149 23.28 -47.16 21.32
CA ARG A 149 24.72 -46.92 21.07
C ARG A 149 25.15 -46.82 19.59
N GLY A 150 24.24 -46.87 18.62
CA GLY A 150 24.60 -46.89 17.19
C GLY A 150 24.17 -45.70 16.32
N HIS A 151 23.44 -44.70 16.84
CA HIS A 151 22.76 -43.69 16.01
C HIS A 151 23.05 -42.22 16.36
N THR A 152 24.08 -41.93 17.16
CA THR A 152 24.41 -40.55 17.57
C THR A 152 25.19 -39.76 16.52
N PHE A 153 25.96 -40.42 15.64
CA PHE A 153 26.80 -39.73 14.64
C PHE A 153 26.01 -39.06 13.51
N GLY A 154 24.82 -39.56 13.17
CA GLY A 154 23.96 -38.96 12.14
C GLY A 154 23.31 -37.65 12.59
N ASN A 155 23.00 -37.54 13.88
CA ASN A 155 22.25 -36.42 14.43
C ASN A 155 23.09 -35.15 14.53
N GLU A 156 24.39 -35.25 14.83
CA GLU A 156 25.27 -34.06 14.92
C GLU A 156 25.40 -33.32 13.58
N ARG A 157 25.41 -34.04 12.45
CA ARG A 157 25.46 -33.41 11.12
C ARG A 157 24.18 -32.63 10.83
N ILE A 158 23.02 -33.20 11.16
CA ILE A 158 21.72 -32.56 10.94
C ILE A 158 21.59 -31.31 11.81
N VAL A 159 21.96 -31.39 13.09
CA VAL A 159 21.94 -30.24 14.01
C VAL A 159 22.81 -29.10 13.46
N ARG A 160 24.03 -29.40 13.01
CA ARG A 160 24.94 -28.39 12.45
C ARG A 160 24.38 -27.73 11.18
N GLU A 161 23.75 -28.50 10.29
CA GLU A 161 23.12 -27.95 9.08
C GLU A 161 21.91 -27.06 9.40
N VAL A 162 21.12 -27.43 10.42
CA VAL A 162 19.98 -26.62 10.87
C VAL A 162 20.44 -25.31 11.50
N GLU A 163 21.48 -25.36 12.33
CA GLU A 163 22.09 -24.16 12.94
C GLU A 163 22.70 -23.24 11.88
N GLU A 164 23.40 -23.78 10.89
CA GLU A 164 23.95 -22.99 9.77
C GLU A 164 22.84 -22.32 8.97
N LYS A 165 21.76 -23.05 8.64
CA LYS A 165 20.59 -22.47 7.96
C LYS A 165 19.91 -21.39 8.81
N ARG A 166 19.86 -21.56 10.14
CA ARG A 166 19.32 -20.54 11.06
C ARG A 166 20.19 -19.29 11.02
N HIS A 167 21.51 -19.42 11.17
CA HIS A 167 22.44 -18.30 11.07
C HIS A 167 22.37 -17.61 9.70
N GLN A 168 22.20 -18.37 8.61
CA GLN A 168 22.05 -17.79 7.28
C GLN A 168 20.75 -16.96 7.15
N ARG A 169 19.64 -17.44 7.74
CA ARG A 169 18.37 -16.68 7.77
C ARG A 169 18.50 -15.43 8.64
N GLU A 170 19.15 -15.53 9.79
CA GLU A 170 19.40 -14.40 10.69
C GLU A 170 20.31 -13.35 10.03
N SER A 171 21.37 -13.79 9.34
CA SER A 171 22.26 -12.91 8.56
C SER A 171 21.54 -12.20 7.42
N LYS A 172 20.70 -12.92 6.64
CA LYS A 172 19.85 -12.30 5.60
C LYS A 172 18.87 -11.29 6.18
N LYS A 173 18.27 -11.59 7.34
CA LYS A 173 17.36 -10.69 8.05
C LYS A 173 18.09 -9.43 8.52
N LEU A 174 19.28 -9.57 9.09
CA LEU A 174 20.11 -8.43 9.51
C LEU A 174 20.50 -7.55 8.34
N LYS A 175 20.97 -8.14 7.22
CA LYS A 175 21.31 -7.38 6.01
C LYS A 175 20.11 -6.61 5.45
N TRP A 176 18.94 -7.24 5.41
CA TRP A 176 17.71 -6.57 4.97
C TRP A 176 17.32 -5.41 5.89
N LEU A 177 17.46 -5.57 7.22
CA LEU A 177 17.20 -4.50 8.19
C LEU A 177 18.19 -3.33 8.04
N GLU A 178 19.45 -3.64 7.76
CA GLU A 178 20.49 -2.63 7.50
C GLU A 178 20.18 -1.85 6.21
N GLU A 179 19.81 -2.53 5.13
CA GLU A 179 19.38 -1.90 3.87
C GLU A 179 18.15 -1.01 4.07
N GLN A 180 17.17 -1.46 4.88
CA GLN A 180 16.00 -0.65 5.25
C GLN A 180 16.39 0.59 6.06
N ALA A 181 17.31 0.47 7.02
CA ALA A 181 17.79 1.60 7.82
C ALA A 181 18.49 2.65 6.95
N VAL A 182 19.33 2.22 6.00
CA VAL A 182 19.99 3.11 5.02
C VAL A 182 18.98 3.80 4.13
N SER A 183 17.97 3.07 3.64
CA SER A 183 16.89 3.64 2.82
C SER A 183 16.08 4.70 3.59
N ASN A 184 15.72 4.41 4.83
CA ASN A 184 14.99 5.35 5.68
C ASN A 184 15.80 6.61 5.98
N LYS A 185 17.11 6.46 6.25
CA LYS A 185 18.01 7.60 6.44
C LYS A 185 18.08 8.49 5.20
N ARG A 186 18.24 7.91 4.00
CA ARG A 186 18.25 8.67 2.75
C ARG A 186 16.94 9.43 2.51
N TRP A 187 15.80 8.80 2.84
CA TRP A 187 14.51 9.46 2.70
C TRP A 187 14.33 10.64 3.66
N GLN A 188 14.81 10.53 4.90
CA GLN A 188 14.84 11.64 5.85
C GLN A 188 15.73 12.79 5.36
N GLU A 189 16.93 12.49 4.86
CA GLU A 189 17.83 13.48 4.26
C GLU A 189 17.18 14.19 3.06
N GLU A 190 16.40 13.47 2.24
CA GLU A 190 15.68 14.07 1.11
C GLU A 190 14.58 15.04 1.57
N ILE A 191 13.83 14.71 2.63
CA ILE A 191 12.82 15.60 3.21
C ILE A 191 13.47 16.87 3.77
N GLU A 192 14.55 16.72 4.54
CA GLU A 192 15.28 17.83 5.11
C GLU A 192 15.83 18.75 4.01
N ASN A 193 16.40 18.18 2.94
CA ASN A 193 16.85 18.96 1.77
C ASN A 193 15.70 19.73 1.12
N ARG A 194 14.52 19.11 0.94
CA ARG A 194 13.34 19.82 0.40
C ARG A 194 12.87 20.96 1.30
N GLN A 195 12.91 20.78 2.62
CA GLN A 195 12.59 21.85 3.58
C GLN A 195 13.61 22.99 3.52
N ASN A 196 14.89 22.65 3.45
CA ASN A 196 15.97 23.63 3.29
C ASN A 196 15.85 24.42 1.98
N ASP A 197 15.49 23.76 0.87
CA ASP A 197 15.26 24.42 -0.41
C ASP A 197 14.06 25.38 -0.35
N ARG A 198 12.94 24.96 0.29
CA ARG A 198 11.79 25.85 0.54
C ARG A 198 12.19 27.07 1.37
N MET A 199 12.96 26.88 2.44
CA MET A 199 13.47 27.98 3.27
C MET A 199 14.38 28.92 2.48
N ARG A 200 15.25 28.41 1.61
CA ARG A 200 16.09 29.25 0.74
C ARG A 200 15.26 30.11 -0.21
N VAL A 201 14.20 29.57 -0.79
CA VAL A 201 13.28 30.33 -1.65
C VAL A 201 12.60 31.43 -0.85
N LEU A 202 12.05 31.12 0.33
CA LEU A 202 11.40 32.10 1.20
C LEU A 202 12.35 33.22 1.65
N MET A 203 13.59 32.88 2.02
CA MET A 203 14.62 33.86 2.39
C MET A 203 14.98 34.77 1.20
N THR A 204 15.07 34.21 0.00
CA THR A 204 15.32 34.99 -1.23
C THR A 204 14.16 35.94 -1.51
N MET A 205 12.91 35.46 -1.42
CA MET A 205 11.72 36.29 -1.59
C MET A 205 11.66 37.43 -0.56
N SER A 206 11.87 37.13 0.73
CA SER A 206 11.91 38.12 1.80
C SER A 206 12.97 39.20 1.53
N THR A 207 14.17 38.79 1.10
CA THR A 207 15.26 39.72 0.75
C THR A 207 14.86 40.61 -0.43
N THR A 208 14.25 40.05 -1.48
CA THR A 208 13.80 40.84 -2.63
C THR A 208 12.70 41.84 -2.26
N LEU A 209 11.76 41.45 -1.39
CA LEU A 209 10.71 42.35 -0.90
C LEU A 209 11.30 43.51 -0.08
N LEU A 210 12.27 43.21 0.79
CA LEU A 210 12.98 44.25 1.55
C LEU A 210 13.73 45.22 0.62
N CYS A 211 14.39 44.72 -0.42
CA CYS A 211 15.05 45.57 -1.41
C CYS A 211 14.05 46.47 -2.16
N ILE A 212 12.88 45.95 -2.54
CA ILE A 212 11.82 46.73 -3.19
C ILE A 212 11.30 47.81 -2.23
N GLN A 213 11.03 47.47 -0.98
CA GLN A 213 10.57 48.42 0.03
C GLN A 213 11.57 49.57 0.21
N LEU A 214 12.86 49.26 0.39
CA LEU A 214 13.92 50.27 0.51
C LEU A 214 14.04 51.15 -0.73
N ALA A 215 13.82 50.59 -1.93
CA ALA A 215 13.84 51.36 -3.17
C ALA A 215 12.65 52.33 -3.26
N LEU A 216 11.45 51.89 -2.88
CA LEU A 216 10.25 52.73 -2.84
C LEU A 216 10.37 53.85 -1.79
N GLU A 217 10.92 53.54 -0.61
CA GLU A 217 11.20 54.52 0.45
C GLU A 217 12.15 55.62 -0.05
N ARG A 218 13.22 55.25 -0.77
CA ARG A 218 14.17 56.20 -1.37
C ARG A 218 13.54 57.08 -2.45
N ALA A 219 12.52 56.59 -3.14
CA ALA A 219 11.82 57.35 -4.17
C ALA A 219 10.74 58.29 -3.62
N ASN A 220 10.51 58.33 -2.29
CA ASN A 220 9.36 59.00 -1.66
C ASN A 220 8.00 58.53 -2.22
N LEU A 221 7.93 57.31 -2.75
CA LEU A 221 6.72 56.72 -3.34
C LEU A 221 5.89 55.93 -2.33
N VAL A 222 6.36 55.78 -1.09
CA VAL A 222 5.66 55.05 -0.04
C VAL A 222 4.77 56.02 0.76
N PRO A 223 3.43 55.94 0.66
CA PRO A 223 2.58 56.53 1.68
C PRO A 223 2.88 55.82 3.00
N SER A 224 3.06 56.56 4.10
CA SER A 224 3.52 56.02 5.38
C SER A 224 2.66 54.82 5.82
N PHE A 225 3.19 53.60 5.64
CA PHE A 225 2.53 52.35 6.01
C PHE A 225 2.58 52.05 7.53
N ASN A 226 3.00 53.03 8.32
CA ASN A 226 3.14 52.95 9.79
C ASN A 226 1.82 52.76 10.57
N SER A 227 0.70 52.39 9.91
CA SER A 227 -0.59 52.17 10.56
C SER A 227 -1.17 50.75 10.43
N LEU A 228 -0.53 49.82 9.71
CA LEU A 228 -0.89 48.40 9.84
C LEU A 228 -0.17 47.82 11.06
N THR A 229 -0.74 48.07 12.23
CA THR A 229 -0.36 47.43 13.48
C THR A 229 -0.61 45.93 13.38
N THR A 230 0.41 45.15 13.69
CA THR A 230 0.53 43.69 13.64
C THR A 230 -0.42 42.93 14.58
N GLU A 231 -1.42 43.60 15.17
CA GLU A 231 -2.21 43.07 16.29
C GLU A 231 -3.40 42.19 15.87
N ASP A 232 -3.84 42.20 14.61
CA ASP A 232 -5.06 41.47 14.19
C ASP A 232 -4.83 40.18 13.38
N ILE A 233 -3.59 39.72 13.21
CA ILE A 233 -3.30 38.44 12.53
C ILE A 233 -2.98 37.36 13.56
N HIS A 234 -3.99 36.97 14.34
CA HIS A 234 -3.98 35.70 15.06
C HIS A 234 -4.19 34.55 14.04
N MET A 235 -3.10 34.10 13.41
CA MET A 235 -3.06 32.80 12.72
C MET A 235 -2.81 31.69 13.75
N GLU A 236 -3.84 31.31 14.50
CA GLU A 236 -3.83 30.02 15.20
C GLU A 236 -4.31 28.93 14.21
N ASP A 237 -3.40 28.01 13.91
CA ASP A 237 -3.64 26.62 13.46
C ASP A 237 -4.34 26.35 12.13
N ALA A 238 -4.46 27.32 11.24
CA ALA A 238 -4.73 27.00 9.84
C ALA A 238 -3.44 26.49 9.19
N GLU A 239 -3.33 25.18 8.96
CA GLU A 239 -2.49 24.60 7.90
C GLU A 239 -2.97 25.15 6.56
N VAL A 240 -2.74 26.45 6.31
CA VAL A 240 -2.90 27.04 5.00
C VAL A 240 -1.75 26.49 4.20
N GLU A 241 -2.03 25.41 3.49
CA GLU A 241 -1.27 24.96 2.33
C GLU A 241 -1.24 26.16 1.38
N THR A 242 -0.24 27.03 1.60
CA THR A 242 -0.05 28.26 0.85
C THR A 242 0.43 27.80 -0.51
N ASP A 243 -0.54 27.65 -1.41
CA ASP A 243 -0.27 27.18 -2.75
C ASP A 243 0.81 28.10 -3.36
N PRO A 244 2.01 27.58 -3.66
CA PRO A 244 3.09 28.38 -4.20
C PRO A 244 2.65 29.12 -5.47
N ILE A 245 1.65 28.61 -6.20
CA ILE A 245 1.06 29.26 -7.36
C ILE A 245 0.39 30.60 -6.97
N LEU A 246 -0.34 30.64 -5.85
CA LEU A 246 -1.01 31.84 -5.37
C LEU A 246 0.00 32.92 -4.93
N MET A 247 1.09 32.49 -4.27
CA MET A 247 2.19 33.37 -3.88
C MET A 247 2.91 33.97 -5.10
N TRP A 248 3.16 33.18 -6.14
CA TRP A 248 3.73 33.67 -7.40
C TRP A 248 2.80 34.63 -8.13
N ALA A 249 1.49 34.34 -8.15
CA ALA A 249 0.50 35.23 -8.77
C ALA A 249 0.48 36.61 -8.09
N LEU A 250 0.50 36.66 -6.76
CA LEU A 250 0.58 37.90 -5.99
C LEU A 250 1.88 38.66 -6.25
N ALA A 251 3.02 37.97 -6.30
CA ALA A 251 4.31 38.58 -6.61
C ALA A 251 4.33 39.21 -8.03
N ILE A 252 3.76 38.52 -9.04
CA ILE A 252 3.65 39.03 -10.41
C ILE A 252 2.71 40.25 -10.46
N GLN A 253 1.58 40.22 -9.74
CA GLN A 253 0.66 41.35 -9.65
C GLN A 253 1.35 42.58 -9.04
N LEU A 254 2.07 42.41 -7.93
CA LEU A 254 2.81 43.49 -7.29
C LEU A 254 3.92 44.04 -8.20
N ALA A 255 4.68 43.16 -8.88
CA ALA A 255 5.69 43.59 -9.84
C ALA A 255 5.08 44.38 -11.02
N SER A 256 3.92 43.95 -11.52
CA SER A 256 3.21 44.64 -12.60
C SER A 256 2.73 46.03 -12.20
N ILE A 257 2.25 46.18 -10.95
CA ILE A 257 1.84 47.48 -10.39
C ILE A 257 3.05 48.43 -10.29
N VAL A 258 4.21 47.92 -9.86
CA VAL A 258 5.44 48.71 -9.78
C VAL A 258 5.87 49.19 -11.17
N VAL A 259 5.91 48.29 -12.17
CA VAL A 259 6.28 48.65 -13.55
C VAL A 259 5.32 49.68 -14.14
N ALA A 260 4.01 49.52 -13.93
CA ALA A 260 3.02 50.49 -14.40
C ALA A 260 3.18 51.87 -13.76
N SER A 261 3.58 51.92 -12.48
CA SER A 261 3.82 53.18 -11.75
C SER A 261 5.05 53.96 -12.25
N PHE A 262 6.00 53.30 -12.91
CA PHE A 262 7.17 53.95 -13.52
C PHE A 262 6.94 54.37 -14.99
N ALA A 263 5.87 53.89 -15.62
CA ALA A 263 5.54 54.23 -17.00
C ALA A 263 4.72 55.53 -17.13
N PHE A 264 4.23 56.08 -16.01
CA PHE A 264 3.51 57.36 -15.90
C PHE A 264 4.38 58.40 -15.21
#